data_AF-A0A7W3VWD9-F1
#
_entry.id   AF-A0A7W3VWD9-F1
#
_cell.length_a   1.000
_cell.length_b   1.000
_cell.length_c   1.000
_cell.angle_alpha   90.00
_cell.angle_beta   90.00
_cell.angle_gamma   90.00
#
_symmetry.space_group_name_H-M   'P 1'
#
loop_
_entity.id
_entity.type
_entity.pdbx_description
1 polymer ?
#
loop_
_entity_poly.entity_id
_entity_poly.type
_entity_poly.pdbx_seq_one_letter_code
_entity_poly.pdbx_strand_id
1 'polypeptide(L)'
;MTSELTSLVSRLGPLTSEIASGDQAAAVADEEIAELLYAAARLFSAKTDRVGKIAWPIRADALTATETVVLVTALLDAADVNLFDMAIWYRRAV
;
A
#
# COMPACT_ATOMS: atom_id res chain seq x y z
N MET A 1 -16.28 -7.29 13.10
CA MET A 1 -14.90 -6.78 12.85
C MET A 1 -14.44 -7.05 11.43
N THR A 2 -14.28 -8.31 10.98
CA THR A 2 -13.86 -8.60 9.58
C THR A 2 -14.90 -8.13 8.55
N SER A 3 -16.20 -8.34 8.81
CA SER A 3 -17.29 -7.88 7.94
C SER A 3 -17.39 -6.35 7.82
N GLU A 4 -17.12 -5.64 8.92
CA GLU A 4 -17.11 -4.17 8.97
C GLU A 4 -15.93 -3.60 8.17
N LEU A 5 -14.73 -4.15 8.36
CA LEU A 5 -13.57 -3.81 7.55
C LEU A 5 -13.83 -4.06 6.05
N THR A 6 -14.45 -5.20 5.70
CA THR A 6 -14.83 -5.49 4.31
C THR A 6 -15.78 -4.44 3.73
N SER A 7 -16.78 -4.01 4.52
CA SER A 7 -17.70 -2.96 4.09
C SER A 7 -16.97 -1.62 3.89
N LEU A 8 -16.10 -1.22 4.82
CA LEU A 8 -15.31 0.00 4.69
C LEU A 8 -14.40 -0.03 3.44
N VAL A 9 -13.69 -1.14 3.22
CA VAL A 9 -12.84 -1.31 2.03
C VAL A 9 -13.65 -1.21 0.73
N SER A 10 -14.86 -1.81 0.68
CA SER A 10 -15.72 -1.71 -0.50
C SER A 10 -16.21 -0.29 -0.81
N ARG A 11 -16.33 0.55 0.22
CA ARG A 11 -16.73 1.96 0.08
C ARG A 11 -15.56 2.87 -0.23
N LEU A 12 -14.39 2.57 0.32
CA LEU A 12 -13.18 3.36 0.18
C LEU A 12 -12.70 3.42 -1.28
N GLY A 13 -12.67 2.28 -1.98
CA GLY A 13 -12.15 2.19 -3.35
C GLY A 13 -12.80 3.19 -4.33
N PRO A 14 -14.14 3.22 -4.45
CA PRO A 14 -14.84 4.22 -5.27
C PRO A 14 -14.55 5.65 -4.87
N LEU A 15 -14.53 5.97 -3.57
CA LEU A 15 -14.28 7.33 -3.07
C LEU A 15 -12.87 7.81 -3.41
N THR A 16 -11.85 6.96 -3.19
CA THR A 16 -10.46 7.30 -3.54
C THR A 16 -10.27 7.45 -5.05
N SER A 17 -10.98 6.66 -5.85
CA SER A 17 -10.94 6.77 -7.31
C SER A 17 -11.56 8.08 -7.79
N GLU A 18 -12.69 8.48 -7.20
CA GLU A 18 -13.36 9.74 -7.52
C GLU A 18 -12.45 10.93 -7.20
N ILE A 19 -11.91 10.98 -5.99
CA ILE A 19 -10.99 12.04 -5.53
C ILE A 19 -9.74 12.14 -6.43
N ALA A 20 -9.12 11.01 -6.77
CA ALA A 20 -7.93 10.98 -7.62
C ALA A 20 -8.24 11.44 -9.05
N SER A 21 -9.38 11.02 -9.62
CA SER A 21 -9.78 11.42 -10.98
C SER A 21 -10.28 12.87 -11.08
N GLY A 22 -10.76 13.43 -9.97
CA GLY A 22 -11.30 14.78 -9.90
C GLY A 22 -10.27 15.87 -9.60
N ASP A 23 -8.97 15.54 -9.51
CA ASP A 23 -7.90 16.45 -9.06
C ASP A 23 -8.14 17.01 -7.65
N GLN A 24 -8.88 16.25 -6.82
CA GLN A 24 -9.25 16.64 -5.45
C GLN A 24 -8.32 16.01 -4.41
N ALA A 25 -7.23 15.37 -4.84
CA ALA A 25 -6.28 14.75 -3.93
C ALA A 25 -5.73 15.75 -2.89
N ALA A 26 -5.50 17.00 -3.31
CA ALA A 26 -5.04 18.08 -2.42
C ALA A 26 -6.07 18.52 -1.35
N ALA A 27 -7.33 18.08 -1.45
CA ALA A 27 -8.38 18.36 -0.47
C ALA A 27 -8.42 17.34 0.67
N VAL A 28 -7.72 16.20 0.53
CA VAL A 28 -7.56 15.21 1.59
C VAL A 28 -6.31 15.56 2.38
N ALA A 29 -6.39 15.54 3.71
CA ALA A 29 -5.22 15.82 4.53
C ALA A 29 -4.17 14.71 4.39
N ASP A 30 -2.90 15.09 4.29
CA ASP A 30 -1.78 14.14 4.13
C ASP A 30 -1.77 13.10 5.26
N GLU A 31 -2.10 13.50 6.49
CA GLU A 31 -2.18 12.63 7.65
C GLU A 31 -3.27 11.55 7.53
N GLU A 32 -4.39 11.87 6.88
CA GLU A 32 -5.49 10.90 6.67
C GLU A 32 -5.08 9.82 5.67
N ILE A 33 -4.35 10.21 4.62
CA ILE A 33 -3.78 9.28 3.64
C ILE A 33 -2.71 8.40 4.31
N ALA A 34 -1.87 9.01 5.15
CA ALA A 34 -0.83 8.30 5.88
C ALA A 34 -1.40 7.24 6.84
N GLU A 35 -2.43 7.57 7.63
CA GLU A 35 -3.07 6.62 8.55
C GLU A 35 -3.66 5.41 7.80
N LEU A 36 -4.32 5.65 6.66
CA LEU A 36 -4.83 4.59 5.81
C LEU A 36 -3.70 3.67 5.31
N LEU A 37 -2.60 4.25 4.81
CA LEU A 37 -1.42 3.50 4.36
C LEU A 37 -0.83 2.66 5.50
N TYR A 38 -0.67 3.23 6.70
CA TYR A 38 -0.11 2.52 7.85
C TYR A 38 -0.99 1.38 8.32
N ALA A 39 -2.32 1.56 8.32
CA ALA A 39 -3.26 0.51 8.66
C ALA A 39 -3.19 -0.65 7.65
N ALA A 40 -3.18 -0.34 6.35
CA ALA A 40 -3.07 -1.33 5.29
C ALA A 40 -1.72 -2.08 5.33
N ALA A 41 -0.61 -1.36 5.51
CA ALA A 41 0.73 -1.96 5.59
C ALA A 41 0.88 -2.92 6.78
N ARG A 42 0.38 -2.54 7.96
CA ARG A 42 0.39 -3.42 9.15
C ARG A 42 -0.44 -4.68 8.93
N LEU A 43 -1.64 -4.54 8.35
CA LEU A 43 -2.48 -5.68 8.02
C LEU A 43 -1.83 -6.61 6.98
N PHE A 44 -1.18 -6.02 5.98
CA PHE A 44 -0.44 -6.73 4.94
C PHE A 44 0.70 -7.56 5.57
N SER A 45 1.56 -6.92 6.37
CA SER A 45 2.69 -7.56 7.06
C SER A 45 2.23 -8.68 8.01
N ALA A 46 1.18 -8.46 8.81
CA ALA A 46 0.65 -9.47 9.73
C ALA A 46 0.15 -10.75 9.01
N LYS A 47 -0.23 -10.62 7.73
CA LYS A 47 -0.69 -11.74 6.90
C LYS A 47 0.44 -12.38 6.10
N THR A 48 1.49 -11.65 5.70
CA THR A 48 2.68 -12.25 5.07
C THR A 48 3.39 -13.20 6.02
N ASP A 49 3.55 -12.81 7.29
CA ASP A 49 4.31 -13.57 8.29
C ASP A 49 3.65 -14.91 8.64
N ARG A 50 2.32 -14.99 8.51
CA ARG A 50 1.55 -16.16 8.93
C ARG A 50 1.34 -17.20 7.86
N VAL A 51 1.40 -16.82 6.59
CA VAL A 51 0.89 -17.70 5.52
C VAL A 51 1.95 -18.12 4.50
N GLY A 52 3.14 -17.49 4.49
CA GLY A 52 4.29 -17.93 3.70
C GLY A 52 4.06 -17.89 2.18
N LYS A 53 4.81 -17.04 1.45
CA LYS A 53 4.75 -16.86 -0.02
C LYS A 53 3.35 -17.10 -0.63
N ILE A 54 2.28 -16.55 -0.06
CA ILE A 54 1.03 -16.50 -0.83
C ILE A 54 1.30 -15.54 -1.97
N ALA A 55 1.06 -15.98 -3.20
CA ALA A 55 0.89 -15.08 -4.33
C ALA A 55 -0.23 -14.09 -3.98
N TRP A 56 0.16 -12.89 -3.55
CA TRP A 56 -0.79 -11.85 -3.23
C TRP A 56 -1.56 -11.47 -4.49
N PRO A 57 -2.86 -11.16 -4.40
CA PRO A 57 -3.67 -10.78 -5.55
C PRO A 57 -3.39 -9.32 -5.96
N ILE A 58 -2.13 -8.92 -6.03
CA ILE A 58 -1.75 -7.63 -6.64
C ILE A 58 -1.90 -7.83 -8.14
N ARG A 59 -2.89 -7.14 -8.73
CA ARG A 59 -3.09 -7.14 -10.18
C ARG A 59 -1.99 -6.31 -10.84
N ALA A 60 -1.58 -6.73 -12.04
CA ALA A 60 -0.55 -6.04 -12.81
C ALA A 60 -0.92 -4.59 -13.21
N ASP A 61 -2.21 -4.25 -13.17
CA ASP A 61 -2.76 -2.95 -13.54
C ASP A 61 -3.32 -2.17 -12.34
N ALA A 62 -3.03 -2.61 -11.11
CA ALA A 62 -3.53 -1.95 -9.91
C ALA A 62 -2.89 -0.57 -9.67
N LEU A 63 -1.65 -0.38 -10.10
CA LEU A 63 -0.88 0.86 -10.02
C LEU A 63 -0.03 1.01 -11.29
N THR A 64 0.16 2.23 -11.73
CA THR A 64 1.16 2.59 -12.73
C THR A 64 2.58 2.42 -12.16
N ALA A 65 3.58 2.38 -13.05
CA ALA A 65 4.98 2.33 -12.65
C ALA A 65 5.36 3.54 -11.77
N THR A 66 4.86 4.74 -12.10
CA THR A 66 5.13 5.96 -11.35
C THR A 66 4.54 5.91 -9.95
N GLU A 67 3.25 5.55 -9.82
CA GLU A 67 2.60 5.42 -8.51
C GLU A 67 3.32 4.39 -7.63
N THR A 68 3.74 3.28 -8.23
CA THR A 68 4.49 2.24 -7.54
C THR A 68 5.82 2.77 -7.00
N VAL A 69 6.61 3.45 -7.84
CA VAL A 69 7.92 3.97 -7.44
C VAL A 69 7.78 5.03 -6.37
N VAL A 70 6.87 6.01 -6.54
CA VAL A 70 6.62 7.08 -5.56
C VAL A 70 6.28 6.49 -4.19
N LEU A 71 5.32 5.56 -4.17
CA LEU A 71 4.89 4.91 -2.93
C LEU A 71 6.05 4.15 -2.26
N VAL A 72 6.77 3.32 -3.00
CA VAL A 72 7.89 2.52 -2.46
C VAL A 72 8.99 3.44 -1.95
N THR A 73 9.37 4.49 -2.68
CA THR A 73 10.41 5.42 -2.23
C THR A 73 10.04 6.16 -0.96
N ALA A 74 8.78 6.60 -0.82
CA ALA A 74 8.31 7.26 0.39
C ALA A 74 8.35 6.32 1.60
N LEU A 75 7.95 5.06 1.41
CA LEU A 75 8.00 4.06 2.49
C LEU A 75 9.43 3.68 2.88
N LEU A 76 10.35 3.59 1.93
CA LEU A 76 11.77 3.33 2.20
C LEU A 76 12.42 4.47 2.96
N ASP A 77 12.18 5.72 2.52
CA ASP A 77 12.70 6.92 3.17
C ASP A 77 12.18 7.02 4.61
N ALA A 78 10.88 6.82 4.82
CA ALA A 78 10.27 6.81 6.15
C ALA A 78 10.80 5.69 7.07
N ALA A 79 11.24 4.57 6.51
CA ALA A 79 11.81 3.46 7.26
C ALA A 79 13.34 3.54 7.43
N ASP A 80 13.98 4.57 6.88
CA ASP A 80 15.45 4.70 6.78
C ASP A 80 16.10 3.45 6.14
N VAL A 81 15.45 2.91 5.10
CA VAL A 81 15.92 1.71 4.37
C VAL A 81 16.52 2.12 3.03
N ASN A 82 17.78 1.74 2.80
CA ASN A 82 18.40 1.97 1.51
C ASN A 82 17.82 1.02 0.44
N LEU A 83 17.52 1.54 -0.75
CA LEU A 83 17.04 0.74 -1.89
C LEU A 83 17.99 -0.43 -2.23
N PHE A 84 19.30 -0.26 -2.04
CA PHE A 84 20.29 -1.33 -2.27
C PHE A 84 20.22 -2.43 -1.21
N ASP A 85 19.82 -2.14 0.03
CA ASP A 85 19.61 -3.15 1.07
C ASP A 85 18.38 -4.01 0.75
N MET A 86 17.36 -3.41 0.12
CA MET A 86 16.20 -4.16 -0.37
C MET A 86 16.59 -5.24 -1.40
N ALA A 87 17.58 -4.96 -2.26
CA ALA A 87 18.07 -5.93 -3.24
C ALA A 87 18.73 -7.17 -2.58
N ILE A 88 19.17 -7.05 -1.31
CA ILE A 88 19.70 -8.17 -0.52
C ILE A 88 18.54 -9.05 -0.02
N TRP A 89 17.44 -8.44 0.44
CA TRP A 89 16.23 -9.20 0.81
C TRP A 89 15.55 -9.87 -0.38
N TYR A 90 15.50 -9.20 -1.54
CA TYR A 90 14.95 -9.79 -2.75
C TYR A 90 15.74 -11.02 -3.22
N ARG A 91 17.08 -10.98 -3.09
CA ARG A 91 17.94 -12.14 -3.41
C ARG A 91 17.85 -13.29 -2.42
N ARG A 92 17.51 -13.03 -1.15
CA ARG A 92 17.29 -14.07 -0.13
C ARG A 92 15.93 -14.76 -0.24
N ALA A 93 14.96 -14.13 -0.89
CA ALA A 93 13.62 -14.68 -1.06
C ALA A 93 13.49 -15.68 -2.24
N VAL A 94 14.60 -16.01 -2.93
CA VAL A 94 14.64 -17.08 -3.93
C VAL A 94 14.96 -18.40 -3.25
#